data_AF-A0A0E3QFA2-F1
#
_entry.id   AF-A0A0E3QFA2-F1
#
_cell.length_a   1.000
_cell.length_b   1.000
_cell.length_c   1.000
_cell.angle_alpha   90.00
_cell.angle_beta   90.00
_cell.angle_gamma   90.00
#
_symmetry.space_group_name_H-M   'P 1'
#
loop_
_entity.id
_entity.type
_entity.pdbx_description
1 polymer ?
#
loop_
_entity_poly.entity_id
_entity_poly.type
_entity_poly.pdbx_seq_one_letter_code
_entity_poly.pdbx_strand_id
1 'polypeptide(L)'
;MTDNVHNKQDILEKYREAGRILKIVRAEAVEMVKVGNTLLQVADFVENRTIELGGKPAFPCNISRNQEAAHATPKIGDTDVFGKDMVKLDLGVHVDGYIADSAVTVDLSGNSDITKAAEEALAAAIDLAKPGISTGELGAAIENSIRGYGLNPIMNLTGHGLSQYEAHDDPAVPNRHVEGGVILKEGDVLAIEPFATDGGGAVHDGNWAEIYSLIRKKPVRLPAVRNVLKQVEEYRELPFAKRWLESDKLDFVLLQLEKTGIIHSYPVLLESSGGLVAQAEHTIIITQDGCEVTTK
;
A
#
# COMPACT_ATOMS: atom_id res chain seq x y z
N MET A 1 11.65 -3.45 -33.66
CA MET A 1 10.33 -3.06 -33.10
C MET A 1 9.65 -4.24 -32.41
N THR A 2 9.72 -5.46 -32.94
CA THR A 2 9.17 -6.70 -32.34
C THR A 2 9.75 -7.04 -30.96
N ASP A 3 11.08 -6.92 -30.79
CA ASP A 3 11.74 -7.30 -29.53
C ASP A 3 11.35 -6.41 -28.35
N ASN A 4 11.05 -5.14 -28.62
CA ASN A 4 10.65 -4.16 -27.61
C ASN A 4 9.17 -4.33 -27.21
N VAL A 5 8.33 -4.80 -28.14
CA VAL A 5 6.91 -5.09 -27.87
C VAL A 5 6.77 -6.39 -27.07
N HIS A 6 7.56 -7.41 -27.41
CA HIS A 6 7.58 -8.68 -26.65
C HIS A 6 7.97 -8.43 -25.18
N ASN A 7 9.02 -7.64 -24.95
CA ASN A 7 9.46 -7.25 -23.61
C ASN A 7 8.38 -6.45 -22.83
N LYS A 8 7.67 -5.52 -23.47
CA LYS A 8 6.60 -4.77 -22.80
C LYS A 8 5.44 -5.68 -22.38
N GLN A 9 5.05 -6.63 -23.22
CA GLN A 9 3.99 -7.58 -22.88
C GLN A 9 4.41 -8.52 -21.74
N ASP A 10 5.66 -8.99 -21.77
CA ASP A 10 6.21 -9.83 -20.70
C ASP A 10 6.25 -9.09 -19.36
N ILE A 11 6.56 -7.79 -19.37
CA ILE A 11 6.51 -6.92 -18.18
C ILE A 11 5.08 -6.81 -17.64
N LEU A 12 4.10 -6.47 -18.50
CA LEU A 12 2.70 -6.35 -18.08
C LEU A 12 2.15 -7.67 -17.54
N GLU A 13 2.61 -8.81 -18.06
CA GLU A 13 2.22 -10.11 -17.53
C GLU A 13 2.70 -10.35 -16.10
N LYS A 14 3.86 -9.81 -15.71
CA LYS A 14 4.34 -9.89 -14.32
C LYS A 14 3.46 -9.07 -13.36
N TYR A 15 2.97 -7.91 -13.80
CA TYR A 15 1.97 -7.14 -13.04
C TYR A 15 0.65 -7.92 -12.89
N ARG A 16 0.20 -8.62 -13.94
CA ARG A 16 -0.99 -9.48 -13.88
C ARG A 16 -0.80 -10.68 -12.96
N GLU A 17 0.37 -11.32 -13.01
CA GLU A 17 0.74 -12.42 -12.11
C GLU A 17 0.70 -11.96 -10.65
N ALA A 18 1.37 -10.86 -10.34
CA ALA A 18 1.36 -10.26 -9.01
C ALA A 18 -0.09 -9.94 -8.55
N GLY A 19 -0.90 -9.35 -9.43
CA GLY A 19 -2.29 -9.02 -9.13
C GLY A 19 -3.17 -10.24 -8.87
N ARG A 20 -2.96 -11.33 -9.61
CA ARG A 20 -3.70 -12.59 -9.41
C ARG A 20 -3.38 -13.24 -8.07
N ILE A 21 -2.10 -13.25 -7.69
CA ILE A 21 -1.66 -13.74 -6.38
C ILE A 21 -2.28 -12.86 -5.29
N LEU A 22 -2.14 -11.54 -5.42
CA LEU A 22 -2.64 -10.58 -4.43
C LEU A 22 -4.15 -10.70 -4.21
N LYS A 23 -4.92 -10.86 -5.29
CA LYS A 23 -6.37 -11.09 -5.22
C LYS A 23 -6.72 -12.29 -4.34
N ILE A 24 -6.04 -13.41 -4.53
CA ILE A 24 -6.28 -14.64 -3.77
C ILE A 24 -5.94 -14.41 -2.30
N VAL A 25 -4.74 -13.87 -2.03
CA VAL A 25 -4.27 -13.61 -0.66
C VAL A 25 -5.20 -12.66 0.08
N ARG A 26 -5.59 -11.54 -0.55
CA ARG A 26 -6.49 -10.54 0.03
C ARG A 26 -7.86 -11.15 0.36
N ALA A 27 -8.43 -11.95 -0.54
CA ALA A 27 -9.72 -12.60 -0.29
C ALA A 27 -9.67 -13.58 0.88
N GLU A 28 -8.59 -14.38 0.99
CA GLU A 28 -8.39 -15.30 2.11
C GLU A 28 -8.10 -14.55 3.42
N ALA A 29 -7.35 -13.45 3.38
CA ALA A 29 -6.96 -12.67 4.55
C ALA A 29 -8.13 -11.86 5.15
N VAL A 30 -9.04 -11.33 4.33
CA VAL A 30 -10.26 -10.66 4.79
C VAL A 30 -11.09 -11.59 5.70
N GLU A 31 -11.16 -12.88 5.39
CA GLU A 31 -11.85 -13.88 6.21
C GLU A 31 -11.20 -14.11 7.58
N MET A 32 -9.95 -13.68 7.78
CA MET A 32 -9.24 -13.77 9.05
C MET A 32 -9.39 -12.52 9.91
N VAL A 33 -9.85 -11.39 9.35
CA VAL A 33 -10.09 -10.15 10.11
C VAL A 33 -11.41 -10.27 10.88
N LYS A 34 -11.33 -10.94 12.04
CA LYS A 34 -12.46 -11.26 12.91
C LYS A 34 -12.12 -10.94 14.36
N VAL A 35 -13.12 -10.49 15.13
CA VAL A 35 -12.96 -10.17 16.55
C VAL A 35 -12.27 -11.32 17.29
N GLY A 36 -11.17 -11.02 17.99
CA GLY A 36 -10.39 -11.97 18.78
C GLY A 36 -9.24 -12.66 18.05
N ASN A 37 -9.17 -12.59 16.71
CA ASN A 37 -7.98 -13.05 15.97
C ASN A 37 -6.82 -12.06 16.20
N THR A 38 -5.57 -12.55 16.23
CA THR A 38 -4.42 -11.65 16.41
C THR A 38 -4.04 -10.98 15.10
N LEU A 39 -3.54 -9.74 15.19
CA LEU A 39 -3.08 -9.00 14.02
C LEU A 39 -1.88 -9.70 13.37
N LEU A 40 -0.94 -10.17 14.20
CA LEU A 40 0.26 -10.88 13.74
C LEU A 40 -0.08 -12.16 12.95
N GLN A 41 -1.11 -12.91 13.36
CA GLN A 41 -1.55 -14.10 12.62
C GLN A 41 -2.01 -13.76 11.20
N VAL A 42 -2.70 -12.63 11.00
CA VAL A 42 -3.15 -12.19 9.67
C VAL A 42 -1.96 -11.70 8.84
N ALA A 43 -1.06 -10.91 9.42
CA ALA A 43 0.12 -10.41 8.70
C ALA A 43 1.04 -11.56 8.25
N ASP A 44 1.32 -12.51 9.15
CA ASP A 44 2.13 -13.69 8.82
C ASP A 44 1.43 -14.58 7.78
N PHE A 45 0.10 -14.72 7.85
CA PHE A 45 -0.65 -15.45 6.83
C PHE A 45 -0.48 -14.80 5.45
N VAL A 46 -0.73 -13.49 5.34
CA VAL A 46 -0.63 -12.74 4.08
C VAL A 46 0.73 -12.94 3.42
N GLU A 47 1.80 -12.81 4.19
CA GLU A 47 3.17 -12.83 3.68
C GLU A 47 3.63 -14.23 3.31
N ASN A 48 3.33 -15.23 4.14
CA ASN A 48 3.64 -16.62 3.83
C ASN A 48 2.82 -17.10 2.63
N ARG A 49 1.53 -16.77 2.58
CA ARG A 49 0.64 -17.16 1.49
C ARG A 49 1.06 -16.57 0.15
N THR A 50 1.54 -15.32 0.17
CA THR A 50 2.15 -14.68 -0.99
C THR A 50 3.33 -15.49 -1.54
N ILE A 51 4.23 -15.94 -0.66
CA ILE A 51 5.39 -16.75 -1.04
C ILE A 51 4.98 -18.13 -1.56
N GLU A 52 4.01 -18.79 -0.91
CA GLU A 52 3.48 -20.09 -1.33
C GLU A 52 2.90 -20.07 -2.75
N LEU A 53 2.26 -18.96 -3.13
CA LEU A 53 1.66 -18.77 -4.44
C LEU A 53 2.67 -18.32 -5.51
N GLY A 54 3.95 -18.19 -5.16
CA GLY A 54 5.04 -17.89 -6.09
C GLY A 54 5.39 -16.41 -6.23
N GLY A 55 4.76 -15.53 -5.44
CA GLY A 55 5.09 -14.12 -5.35
C GLY A 55 6.07 -13.83 -4.21
N LYS A 56 6.32 -12.55 -3.96
CA LYS A 56 6.99 -12.05 -2.75
C LYS A 56 6.27 -10.79 -2.24
N PRO A 57 6.26 -10.52 -0.93
CA PRO A 57 5.69 -9.27 -0.43
C PRO A 57 6.41 -8.07 -1.05
N ALA A 58 5.67 -7.15 -1.70
CA ALA A 58 6.21 -5.87 -2.18
C ALA A 58 6.47 -4.91 -1.02
N PHE A 59 5.71 -5.05 0.06
CA PHE A 59 5.87 -4.39 1.33
C PHE A 59 5.16 -5.21 2.41
N PRO A 60 5.36 -4.93 3.72
CA PRO A 60 4.73 -5.67 4.81
C PRO A 60 3.21 -5.61 4.76
N CYS A 61 2.51 -6.65 5.21
CA CYS A 61 1.06 -6.55 5.38
C CYS A 61 0.74 -5.42 6.37
N ASN A 62 0.02 -4.41 5.87
CA ASN A 62 -0.43 -3.24 6.60
C ASN A 62 -1.81 -3.54 7.20
N ILE A 63 -1.95 -3.37 8.51
CA ILE A 63 -3.17 -3.59 9.28
C ILE A 63 -3.40 -2.33 10.14
N SER A 64 -3.97 -1.31 9.52
CA SER A 64 -4.27 -0.03 10.18
C SER A 64 -5.67 -0.08 10.79
N ARG A 65 -5.83 0.31 12.05
CA ARG A 65 -7.13 0.29 12.75
C ARG A 65 -7.65 1.70 13.02
N ASN A 66 -8.96 1.88 12.81
CA ASN A 66 -9.71 3.08 13.20
C ASN A 66 -9.10 4.36 12.57
N GLN A 67 -8.49 5.23 13.39
CA GLN A 67 -7.86 6.48 12.96
C GLN A 67 -6.47 6.32 12.32
N GLU A 68 -5.87 5.14 12.42
CA GLU A 68 -4.67 4.82 11.65
C GLU A 68 -5.07 4.73 10.17
N ALA A 69 -4.42 5.50 9.31
CA ALA A 69 -4.68 5.53 7.88
C ALA A 69 -3.81 4.50 7.13
N ALA A 70 -2.51 4.45 7.41
CA ALA A 70 -1.56 3.57 6.72
C ALA A 70 -0.31 3.29 7.59
N HIS A 71 0.58 2.44 7.09
CA HIS A 71 1.91 2.11 7.64
C HIS A 71 1.94 1.33 8.97
N ALA A 72 0.78 0.89 9.48
CA ALA A 72 0.75 0.03 10.66
C ALA A 72 0.98 -1.44 10.24
N THR A 73 2.03 -2.08 10.76
CA THR A 73 2.21 -3.54 10.67
C THR A 73 2.53 -4.10 12.06
N PRO A 74 2.14 -5.35 12.38
CA PRO A 74 2.40 -5.92 13.71
C PRO A 74 3.90 -5.99 14.02
N LYS A 75 4.24 -5.74 15.28
CA LYS A 75 5.61 -5.86 15.81
C LYS A 75 6.02 -7.31 16.06
N ILE A 76 7.30 -7.53 16.35
CA ILE A 76 7.80 -8.84 16.81
C ILE A 76 7.06 -9.24 18.10
N GLY A 77 6.38 -10.39 18.06
CA GLY A 77 5.65 -10.94 19.21
C GLY A 77 4.40 -10.16 19.57
N ASP A 78 3.78 -9.45 18.62
CA ASP A 78 2.52 -8.75 18.84
C ASP A 78 1.41 -9.72 19.29
N THR A 79 0.69 -9.32 20.33
CA THR A 79 -0.43 -10.08 20.92
C THR A 79 -1.75 -9.34 20.78
N ASP A 80 -1.77 -8.17 20.12
CA ASP A 80 -2.99 -7.43 19.87
C ASP A 80 -3.97 -8.27 19.03
N VAL A 81 -5.25 -8.11 19.35
CA VAL A 81 -6.37 -8.77 18.66
C VAL A 81 -7.31 -7.74 18.05
N PHE A 82 -8.03 -8.14 17.01
CA PHE A 82 -9.10 -7.31 16.46
C PHE A 82 -10.25 -7.18 17.47
N GLY A 83 -10.68 -5.95 17.69
CA GLY A 83 -11.90 -5.60 18.41
C GLY A 83 -13.02 -5.24 17.44
N LYS A 84 -13.86 -4.28 17.84
CA LYS A 84 -14.87 -3.67 16.97
C LYS A 84 -14.26 -2.53 16.15
N ASP A 85 -13.21 -2.87 15.41
CA ASP A 85 -12.36 -1.91 14.70
C ASP A 85 -12.82 -1.71 13.25
N MET A 86 -12.48 -0.55 12.68
CA MET A 86 -12.44 -0.36 11.23
C MET A 86 -11.02 -0.66 10.74
N VAL A 87 -10.85 -1.81 10.09
CA VAL A 87 -9.53 -2.35 9.74
C VAL A 87 -9.25 -2.13 8.27
N LYS A 88 -8.22 -1.36 7.92
CA LYS A 88 -7.69 -1.29 6.56
C LYS A 88 -6.61 -2.36 6.45
N LEU A 89 -6.86 -3.33 5.58
CA LEU A 89 -5.92 -4.40 5.26
C LEU A 89 -5.32 -4.06 3.90
N ASP A 90 -4.04 -3.74 3.90
CA ASP A 90 -3.28 -3.29 2.75
C ASP A 90 -2.10 -4.26 2.50
N LEU A 91 -1.98 -4.71 1.26
CA LEU A 91 -1.14 -5.83 0.86
C LEU A 91 -0.45 -5.52 -0.47
N GLY A 92 0.83 -5.81 -0.53
CA GLY A 92 1.61 -5.70 -1.76
C GLY A 92 2.24 -7.04 -2.15
N VAL A 93 2.16 -7.39 -3.43
CA VAL A 93 2.85 -8.57 -4.01
C VAL A 93 3.70 -8.10 -5.17
N HIS A 94 4.92 -8.64 -5.31
CA HIS A 94 5.73 -8.45 -6.50
C HIS A 94 6.16 -9.76 -7.15
N VAL A 95 6.30 -9.72 -8.48
CA VAL A 95 6.93 -10.77 -9.29
C VAL A 95 8.07 -10.14 -10.06
N ASP A 96 9.31 -10.57 -9.77
CA ASP A 96 10.56 -9.95 -10.28
C ASP A 96 10.68 -8.42 -10.09
N GLY A 97 9.92 -7.88 -9.14
CA GLY A 97 9.90 -6.46 -8.78
C GLY A 97 8.73 -5.70 -9.37
N TYR A 98 7.90 -6.31 -10.23
CA TYR A 98 6.67 -5.68 -10.73
C TYR A 98 5.53 -5.92 -9.76
N ILE A 99 4.90 -4.85 -9.31
CA ILE A 99 4.12 -4.78 -8.07
C ILE A 99 2.63 -4.77 -8.39
N ALA A 100 1.87 -5.57 -7.66
CA ALA A 100 0.47 -5.33 -7.44
C ALA A 100 0.28 -4.86 -6.00
N ASP A 101 -0.54 -3.83 -5.89
CA ASP A 101 -0.93 -3.13 -4.68
C ASP A 101 -2.46 -3.12 -4.55
N SER A 102 -2.95 -3.41 -3.36
CA SER A 102 -4.39 -3.46 -3.09
C SER A 102 -4.73 -3.54 -1.61
N ALA A 103 -5.47 -2.54 -1.16
CA ALA A 103 -6.13 -2.48 0.12
C ALA A 103 -7.66 -2.67 0.09
N VAL A 104 -8.20 -3.08 1.25
CA VAL A 104 -9.64 -3.18 1.53
C VAL A 104 -9.92 -2.84 3.00
N THR A 105 -11.06 -2.21 3.27
CA THR A 105 -11.52 -1.98 4.65
C THR A 105 -12.51 -3.04 5.10
N VAL A 106 -12.17 -3.76 6.18
CA VAL A 106 -13.08 -4.64 6.90
C VAL A 106 -13.68 -3.89 8.10
N ASP A 107 -14.99 -3.62 8.03
CA ASP A 107 -15.71 -2.91 9.09
C ASP A 107 -16.25 -3.88 10.16
N LEU A 108 -15.60 -3.90 11.33
CA LEU A 108 -16.10 -4.56 12.55
C LEU A 108 -16.72 -3.56 13.53
N SER A 109 -16.75 -2.27 13.18
CA SER A 109 -17.21 -1.16 14.01
C SER A 109 -18.69 -0.82 13.80
N GLY A 110 -19.24 -1.11 12.61
CA GLY A 110 -20.61 -0.81 12.21
C GLY A 110 -20.80 0.54 11.50
N ASN A 111 -19.73 1.11 10.94
CA ASN A 111 -19.70 2.39 10.21
C ASN A 111 -19.61 2.15 8.69
N SER A 112 -20.54 1.37 8.14
CA SER A 112 -20.46 0.87 6.75
C SER A 112 -20.42 1.97 5.69
N ASP A 113 -20.93 3.17 5.98
CA ASP A 113 -21.00 4.25 5.00
C ASP A 113 -19.61 4.83 4.69
N ILE A 114 -18.67 4.80 5.64
CA ILE A 114 -17.28 5.23 5.40
C ILE A 114 -16.58 4.26 4.44
N THR A 115 -16.78 2.95 4.65
CA THR A 115 -16.26 1.91 3.75
C THR A 115 -16.84 2.03 2.34
N LYS A 116 -18.16 2.17 2.22
CA LYS A 116 -18.82 2.36 0.91
C LYS A 116 -18.32 3.60 0.18
N ALA A 117 -18.11 4.71 0.90
CA ALA A 117 -17.61 5.93 0.29
C ALA A 117 -16.22 5.72 -0.36
N ALA A 118 -15.32 4.99 0.29
CA ALA A 118 -14.02 4.66 -0.29
C ALA A 118 -14.14 3.71 -1.50
N GLU A 119 -14.97 2.67 -1.40
CA GLU A 119 -15.20 1.70 -2.49
C GLU A 119 -15.85 2.35 -3.73
N GLU A 120 -16.86 3.19 -3.55
CA GLU A 120 -17.51 3.90 -4.65
C GLU A 120 -16.63 4.99 -5.25
N ALA A 121 -15.79 5.64 -4.45
CA ALA A 121 -14.78 6.56 -4.96
C ALA A 121 -13.73 5.86 -5.84
N LEU A 122 -13.31 4.66 -5.45
CA LEU A 122 -12.40 3.84 -6.24
C LEU A 122 -13.04 3.44 -7.56
N ALA A 123 -14.30 2.97 -7.51
CA ALA A 123 -15.05 2.61 -8.69
C ALA A 123 -15.20 3.79 -9.66
N ALA A 124 -15.55 4.98 -9.14
CA ALA A 124 -15.68 6.19 -9.95
C ALA A 124 -14.38 6.60 -10.65
N ALA A 125 -13.23 6.46 -9.96
CA ALA A 125 -11.93 6.73 -10.55
C ALA A 125 -11.56 5.70 -11.63
N ILE A 126 -11.77 4.41 -11.37
CA ILE A 126 -11.49 3.32 -12.32
C ILE A 126 -12.34 3.45 -13.57
N ASP A 127 -13.64 3.78 -13.44
CA ASP A 127 -14.54 3.96 -14.58
C ASP A 127 -14.11 5.11 -15.51
N LEU A 128 -13.38 6.10 -14.95
CA LEU A 128 -12.83 7.21 -15.71
C LEU A 128 -11.45 6.89 -16.31
N ALA A 129 -10.68 6.00 -15.69
CA ALA A 129 -9.27 5.76 -16.02
C ALA A 129 -9.06 5.19 -17.42
N LYS A 130 -8.49 6.01 -18.30
CA LYS A 130 -8.11 5.67 -19.69
C LYS A 130 -7.08 6.67 -20.24
N PRO A 131 -6.43 6.40 -21.38
CA PRO A 131 -5.51 7.34 -21.99
C PRO A 131 -6.14 8.72 -22.23
N GLY A 132 -5.38 9.77 -21.93
CA GLY A 132 -5.82 11.16 -22.12
C GLY A 132 -6.52 11.80 -20.92
N ILE A 133 -6.95 11.01 -19.93
CA ILE A 133 -7.45 11.52 -18.64
C ILE A 133 -6.26 11.92 -17.77
N SER A 134 -6.40 12.99 -16.99
CA SER A 134 -5.39 13.43 -16.03
C SER A 134 -5.59 12.80 -14.64
N THR A 135 -4.51 12.64 -13.87
CA THR A 135 -4.62 12.22 -12.46
C THR A 135 -5.44 13.20 -11.61
N GLY A 136 -5.49 14.49 -11.97
CA GLY A 136 -6.36 15.47 -11.30
C GLY A 136 -7.85 15.30 -11.58
N GLU A 137 -8.22 14.76 -12.75
CA GLU A 137 -9.60 14.37 -13.05
C GLU A 137 -10.02 13.10 -12.28
N LEU A 138 -9.12 12.13 -12.12
CA LEU A 138 -9.35 10.99 -11.23
C LEU A 138 -9.60 11.46 -9.79
N GLY A 139 -8.76 12.37 -9.29
CA GLY A 139 -8.94 12.93 -7.94
C GLY A 139 -10.23 13.72 -7.76
N ALA A 140 -10.73 14.38 -8.81
CA ALA A 140 -12.04 15.02 -8.78
C ALA A 140 -13.18 14.00 -8.66
N ALA A 141 -13.09 12.87 -9.38
CA ALA A 141 -14.08 11.80 -9.27
C ALA A 141 -14.09 11.19 -7.85
N ILE A 142 -12.92 10.95 -7.28
CA ILE A 142 -12.75 10.45 -5.91
C ILE A 142 -13.37 11.42 -4.89
N GLU A 143 -12.98 12.69 -4.93
CA GLU A 143 -13.46 13.69 -3.97
C GLU A 143 -14.96 13.90 -4.06
N ASN A 144 -15.53 13.98 -5.26
CA ASN A 144 -16.98 14.14 -5.43
C ASN A 144 -17.75 12.94 -4.86
N SER A 145 -17.24 11.73 -5.06
CA SER A 145 -17.84 10.51 -4.49
C SER A 145 -17.83 10.55 -2.97
N ILE A 146 -16.66 10.75 -2.35
CA ILE A 146 -16.51 10.77 -0.88
C ILE A 146 -17.35 11.89 -0.25
N ARG A 147 -17.33 13.09 -0.84
CA ARG A 147 -18.14 14.22 -0.34
C ARG A 147 -19.64 14.00 -0.49
N GLY A 148 -20.08 13.19 -1.47
CA GLY A 148 -21.48 12.79 -1.62
C GLY A 148 -22.04 12.04 -0.42
N TYR A 149 -21.17 11.36 0.33
CA TYR A 149 -21.49 10.69 1.60
C TYR A 149 -21.45 11.61 2.82
N GLY A 150 -21.14 12.91 2.63
CA GLY A 150 -20.92 13.84 3.75
C GLY A 150 -19.60 13.59 4.50
N LEU A 151 -18.67 12.85 3.90
CA LEU A 151 -17.36 12.52 4.45
C LEU A 151 -16.26 13.37 3.78
N ASN A 152 -15.05 13.29 4.33
CA ASN A 152 -13.88 13.98 3.79
C ASN A 152 -12.90 13.00 3.15
N PRO A 153 -12.36 13.29 1.95
CA PRO A 153 -11.19 12.57 1.47
C PRO A 153 -9.94 12.96 2.27
N ILE A 154 -9.01 12.02 2.48
CA ILE A 154 -7.68 12.37 2.98
C ILE A 154 -6.87 13.00 1.85
N MET A 155 -6.55 14.29 1.99
CA MET A 155 -6.02 15.10 0.88
C MET A 155 -4.51 14.99 0.67
N ASN A 156 -3.76 14.56 1.68
CA ASN A 156 -2.30 14.45 1.65
C ASN A 156 -1.80 13.00 1.67
N LEU A 157 -2.67 12.06 1.30
CA LEU A 157 -2.35 10.67 1.00
C LEU A 157 -3.00 10.33 -0.34
N THR A 158 -2.25 9.70 -1.25
CA THR A 158 -2.59 9.64 -2.67
C THR A 158 -2.12 8.33 -3.26
N GLY A 159 -2.85 7.81 -4.24
CA GLY A 159 -2.33 6.74 -5.09
C GLY A 159 -1.10 7.15 -5.87
N HIS A 160 -0.51 6.21 -6.59
CA HIS A 160 0.83 6.37 -7.13
C HIS A 160 1.05 5.50 -8.37
N GLY A 161 2.11 5.80 -9.11
CA GLY A 161 2.66 4.91 -10.13
C GLY A 161 3.36 3.73 -9.48
N LEU A 162 3.49 2.64 -10.26
CA LEU A 162 4.16 1.43 -9.85
C LEU A 162 5.28 1.09 -10.82
N SER A 163 6.51 1.01 -10.32
CA SER A 163 7.69 0.66 -11.11
C SER A 163 8.39 -0.59 -10.56
N GLN A 164 9.35 -1.10 -11.33
CA GLN A 164 10.09 -2.29 -10.93
C GLN A 164 10.91 -2.03 -9.66
N TYR A 165 10.56 -2.70 -8.55
CA TYR A 165 11.13 -2.53 -7.21
C TYR A 165 10.85 -1.17 -6.54
N GLU A 166 9.89 -0.40 -7.07
CA GLU A 166 9.51 0.91 -6.52
C GLU A 166 7.99 0.97 -6.39
N ALA A 167 7.50 0.83 -5.15
CA ALA A 167 6.07 0.84 -4.85
C ALA A 167 5.47 2.24 -5.07
N HIS A 168 6.17 3.30 -4.67
CA HIS A 168 5.69 4.68 -4.83
C HIS A 168 6.48 5.39 -5.94
N ASP A 169 6.04 5.25 -7.19
CA ASP A 169 6.60 5.98 -8.35
C ASP A 169 5.64 7.08 -8.83
N ASP A 170 6.12 7.94 -9.73
CA ASP A 170 5.27 8.88 -10.44
C ASP A 170 4.33 8.14 -11.42
N PRO A 171 3.11 8.66 -11.67
CA PRO A 171 2.53 9.87 -11.09
C PRO A 171 1.73 9.60 -9.81
N ALA A 172 1.67 10.59 -8.92
CA ALA A 172 0.68 10.62 -7.85
C ALA A 172 -0.76 10.72 -8.42
N VAL A 173 -1.68 9.96 -7.84
CA VAL A 173 -3.13 9.96 -8.09
C VAL A 173 -3.83 10.55 -6.86
N PRO A 174 -4.11 11.87 -6.84
CA PRO A 174 -4.64 12.53 -5.65
C PRO A 174 -6.07 12.09 -5.32
N ASN A 175 -6.42 12.14 -4.03
CA ASN A 175 -7.79 11.91 -3.53
C ASN A 175 -8.65 13.19 -3.53
N ARG A 176 -8.21 14.21 -4.26
CA ARG A 176 -8.89 15.49 -4.42
C ARG A 176 -8.68 16.04 -5.81
N HIS A 177 -9.54 16.95 -6.21
CA HIS A 177 -9.29 17.72 -7.41
C HIS A 177 -8.00 18.55 -7.25
N VAL A 178 -7.15 18.48 -8.26
CA VAL A 178 -6.01 19.36 -8.44
C VAL A 178 -6.02 19.89 -9.87
N GLU A 179 -5.65 21.16 -10.05
CA GLU A 179 -5.49 21.70 -11.40
C GLU A 179 -4.30 21.02 -12.09
N GLY A 180 -4.54 20.42 -13.25
CA GLY A 180 -3.53 19.68 -14.01
C GLY A 180 -3.39 18.23 -13.54
N GLY A 181 -2.14 17.77 -13.39
CA GLY A 181 -1.81 16.36 -13.17
C GLY A 181 -1.18 15.70 -14.40
N VAL A 182 -0.78 14.45 -14.25
CA VAL A 182 -0.15 13.68 -15.33
C VAL A 182 -1.24 13.08 -16.20
N ILE A 183 -1.09 13.23 -17.52
CA ILE A 183 -1.98 12.61 -18.50
C ILE A 183 -1.62 11.14 -18.64
N LEU A 184 -2.60 10.27 -18.38
CA LEU A 184 -2.47 8.83 -18.46
C LEU A 184 -2.22 8.37 -19.90
N LYS A 185 -1.39 7.34 -20.05
CA LYS A 185 -0.98 6.74 -21.31
C LYS A 185 -1.12 5.23 -21.27
N GLU A 186 -1.28 4.63 -22.44
CA GLU A 186 -1.36 3.18 -22.58
C GLU A 186 -0.10 2.48 -22.03
N GLY A 187 -0.33 1.57 -21.09
CA GLY A 187 0.69 0.81 -20.38
C GLY A 187 1.19 1.45 -19.09
N ASP A 188 0.66 2.61 -18.68
CA ASP A 188 0.88 3.11 -17.31
C ASP A 188 0.29 2.10 -16.32
N VAL A 189 1.00 1.88 -15.21
CA VAL A 189 0.56 1.02 -14.11
C VAL A 189 0.49 1.84 -12.84
N LEU A 190 -0.68 1.85 -12.21
CA LEU A 190 -1.00 2.76 -11.10
C LEU A 190 -1.73 2.00 -10.00
N ALA A 191 -1.49 2.39 -8.76
CA ALA A 191 -2.39 2.13 -7.63
C ALA A 191 -3.33 3.33 -7.47
N ILE A 192 -4.64 3.07 -7.43
CA ILE A 192 -5.65 4.07 -7.08
C ILE A 192 -6.20 3.70 -5.70
N GLU A 193 -6.01 4.59 -4.72
CA GLU A 193 -6.32 4.34 -3.30
C GLU A 193 -7.03 5.53 -2.62
N PRO A 194 -8.36 5.66 -2.80
CA PRO A 194 -9.17 6.55 -1.99
C PRO A 194 -9.16 6.21 -0.51
N PHE A 195 -8.96 7.24 0.30
CA PHE A 195 -9.19 7.22 1.74
C PHE A 195 -10.34 8.17 2.09
N ALA A 196 -11.38 7.63 2.72
CA ALA A 196 -12.50 8.39 3.26
C ALA A 196 -12.41 8.46 4.79
N THR A 197 -12.78 9.60 5.37
CA THR A 197 -12.82 9.80 6.81
C THR A 197 -13.98 10.67 7.27
N ASP A 198 -14.45 10.43 8.49
CA ASP A 198 -15.36 11.34 9.22
C ASP A 198 -14.60 12.45 9.98
N GLY A 199 -13.27 12.47 9.90
CA GLY A 199 -12.38 13.44 10.51
C GLY A 199 -12.05 14.64 9.61
N GLY A 200 -10.84 15.19 9.83
CA GLY A 200 -10.35 16.42 9.20
C GLY A 200 -9.86 16.29 7.76
N GLY A 201 -9.68 15.07 7.25
CA GLY A 201 -9.27 14.83 5.84
C GLY A 201 -7.79 15.09 5.59
N ALA A 202 -6.95 14.88 6.61
CA ALA A 202 -5.50 14.94 6.49
C ALA A 202 -4.84 13.97 7.48
N VAL A 203 -3.65 13.48 7.14
CA VAL A 203 -2.84 12.62 8.03
C VAL A 203 -1.56 13.29 8.48
N HIS A 204 -1.02 12.84 9.61
CA HIS A 204 0.31 13.17 10.09
C HIS A 204 1.02 11.93 10.62
N ASP A 205 2.34 12.01 10.74
CA ASP A 205 3.15 10.94 11.32
C ASP A 205 2.77 10.69 12.78
N GLY A 206 2.63 9.41 13.12
CA GLY A 206 2.53 8.90 14.48
C GLY A 206 3.88 8.86 15.19
N ASN A 207 3.92 8.22 16.35
CA ASN A 207 5.11 8.17 17.21
C ASN A 207 5.90 6.84 17.11
N TRP A 208 5.51 5.95 16.21
CA TRP A 208 6.16 4.66 16.02
C TRP A 208 6.17 4.24 14.54
N ALA A 209 7.15 3.40 14.18
CA ALA A 209 7.33 2.84 12.85
C ALA A 209 7.85 1.40 12.98
N GLU A 210 7.28 0.48 12.20
CA GLU A 210 7.79 -0.89 12.07
C GLU A 210 8.09 -1.25 10.60
N ILE A 211 7.93 -0.29 9.69
CA ILE A 211 8.20 -0.41 8.26
C ILE A 211 9.36 0.53 7.90
N TYR A 212 10.28 0.04 7.07
CA TYR A 212 11.46 0.77 6.62
C TYR A 212 11.76 0.46 5.15
N SER A 213 12.53 1.29 4.47
CA SER A 213 13.06 1.00 3.12
C SER A 213 14.54 1.38 3.02
N LEU A 214 15.27 0.74 2.11
CA LEU A 214 16.63 1.12 1.79
C LEU A 214 16.63 2.31 0.83
N ILE A 215 17.25 3.41 1.24
CA ILE A 215 17.36 4.62 0.41
C ILE A 215 18.68 4.65 -0.36
N ARG A 216 19.77 4.18 0.26
CA ARG A 216 21.10 4.14 -0.37
C ARG A 216 22.05 3.25 0.40
N LYS A 217 23.02 2.68 -0.31
CA LYS A 217 24.07 1.86 0.28
C LYS A 217 25.25 2.72 0.73
N LYS A 218 25.68 2.56 1.98
CA LYS A 218 26.92 3.15 2.52
C LYS A 218 27.71 2.11 3.32
N PRO A 219 29.05 2.18 3.33
CA PRO A 219 29.86 1.29 4.14
C PRO A 219 29.60 1.48 5.65
N VAL A 220 29.39 0.37 6.37
CA VAL A 220 29.20 0.34 7.82
C VAL A 220 30.30 -0.44 8.53
N ARG A 221 30.79 0.10 9.66
CA ARG A 221 31.95 -0.44 10.39
C ARG A 221 31.56 -1.59 11.34
N LEU A 222 30.46 -1.44 12.08
CA LEU A 222 30.05 -2.39 13.11
C LEU A 222 29.52 -3.70 12.51
N PRO A 223 30.02 -4.88 12.93
CA PRO A 223 29.57 -6.17 12.39
C PRO A 223 28.06 -6.41 12.52
N ALA A 224 27.46 -6.05 13.66
CA ALA A 224 26.01 -6.19 13.86
C ALA A 224 25.20 -5.37 12.84
N VAL A 225 25.63 -4.12 12.57
CA VAL A 225 25.00 -3.25 11.57
C VAL A 225 25.18 -3.82 10.16
N ARG A 226 26.36 -4.35 9.85
CA ARG A 226 26.64 -4.98 8.55
C ARG A 226 25.77 -6.21 8.30
N ASN A 227 25.51 -7.02 9.33
CA ASN A 227 24.71 -8.22 9.21
C ASN A 227 23.25 -7.88 8.88
N VAL A 228 22.65 -6.91 9.58
CA VAL A 228 21.30 -6.44 9.27
C VAL A 228 21.25 -5.76 7.90
N LEU A 229 22.24 -4.93 7.55
CA LEU A 229 22.29 -4.28 6.24
C LEU A 229 22.26 -5.31 5.09
N LYS A 230 22.93 -6.46 5.23
CA LYS A 230 22.87 -7.53 4.23
C LYS A 230 21.47 -8.10 4.06
N GLN A 231 20.71 -8.27 5.14
CA GLN A 231 19.32 -8.72 5.08
C GLN A 231 18.45 -7.66 4.39
N VAL A 232 18.62 -6.39 4.77
CA VAL A 232 17.91 -5.25 4.16
C VAL A 232 18.16 -5.15 2.64
N GLU A 233 19.39 -5.44 2.20
CA GLU A 233 19.76 -5.40 0.78
C GLU A 233 19.01 -6.43 -0.08
N GLU A 234 18.41 -7.47 0.51
CA GLU A 234 17.59 -8.46 -0.20
C GLU A 234 16.27 -7.87 -0.71
N TYR A 235 15.73 -6.86 -0.03
CA TYR A 235 14.50 -6.16 -0.40
C TYR A 235 14.73 -5.05 -1.43
N ARG A 236 16.00 -4.72 -1.72
CA ARG A 236 16.37 -3.58 -2.56
C ARG A 236 15.69 -2.30 -2.05
N GLU A 237 15.04 -1.52 -2.90
CA GLU A 237 14.31 -0.29 -2.55
C GLU A 237 12.90 -0.54 -1.97
N LEU A 238 12.40 -1.79 -2.00
CA LEU A 238 11.08 -2.12 -1.47
C LEU A 238 11.01 -1.99 0.06
N PRO A 239 9.87 -1.56 0.62
CA PRO A 239 9.68 -1.55 2.06
C PRO A 239 9.75 -2.94 2.69
N PHE A 240 10.23 -3.01 3.92
CA PHE A 240 10.35 -4.22 4.71
C PHE A 240 9.93 -4.00 6.16
N ALA A 241 9.46 -5.06 6.81
CA ALA A 241 9.06 -5.00 8.21
C ALA A 241 10.30 -5.21 9.09
N LYS A 242 10.37 -4.50 10.21
CA LYS A 242 11.35 -4.79 11.26
C LYS A 242 11.26 -6.25 11.71
N ARG A 243 10.07 -6.83 11.80
CA ARG A 243 9.90 -8.25 12.20
C ARG A 243 10.44 -9.28 11.22
N TRP A 244 10.80 -8.89 10.00
CA TRP A 244 11.45 -9.78 9.04
C TRP A 244 12.96 -9.90 9.27
N LEU A 245 13.54 -9.03 10.11
CA LEU A 245 14.97 -8.98 10.33
C LEU A 245 15.38 -9.75 11.59
N GLU A 246 16.52 -10.42 11.51
CA GLU A 246 17.10 -11.17 12.62
C GLU A 246 18.30 -10.42 13.22
N SER A 247 18.14 -9.94 14.46
CA SER A 247 19.24 -9.43 15.29
C SER A 247 18.84 -9.33 16.78
N ASP A 248 19.80 -9.60 17.67
CA ASP A 248 19.73 -9.37 19.11
C ASP A 248 19.74 -7.88 19.51
N LYS A 249 20.07 -6.97 18.57
CA LYS A 249 20.19 -5.52 18.81
C LYS A 249 19.46 -4.70 17.74
N LEU A 250 18.34 -5.23 17.25
CA LEU A 250 17.67 -4.72 16.06
C LEU A 250 17.32 -3.23 16.14
N ASP A 251 16.71 -2.78 17.25
CA ASP A 251 16.35 -1.35 17.45
C ASP A 251 17.56 -0.42 17.35
N PHE A 252 18.67 -0.80 18.00
CA PHE A 252 19.91 -0.03 17.94
C PHE A 252 20.46 0.03 16.51
N VAL A 253 20.41 -1.09 15.79
CA VAL A 253 20.92 -1.16 14.42
C VAL A 253 20.08 -0.32 13.46
N LEU A 254 18.75 -0.44 13.51
CA LEU A 254 17.85 0.35 12.67
C LEU A 254 18.01 1.85 12.93
N LEU A 255 18.08 2.26 14.20
CA LEU A 255 18.35 3.66 14.56
C LEU A 255 19.67 4.18 13.98
N GLN A 256 20.73 3.35 13.93
CA GLN A 256 22.01 3.73 13.34
C GLN A 256 21.93 3.84 11.81
N LEU A 257 21.25 2.89 11.15
CA LEU A 257 21.05 2.92 9.70
C LEU A 257 20.23 4.14 9.27
N GLU A 258 19.19 4.47 10.04
CA GLU A 258 18.35 5.63 9.78
C GLU A 258 19.10 6.96 10.02
N LYS A 259 19.80 7.09 11.15
CA LYS A 259 20.63 8.29 11.44
C LYS A 259 21.72 8.55 10.40
N THR A 260 22.22 7.50 9.76
CA THR A 260 23.21 7.61 8.67
C THR A 260 22.56 7.80 7.30
N GLY A 261 21.22 7.82 7.25
CA GLY A 261 20.38 7.97 6.07
C GLY A 261 20.59 6.85 5.07
N ILE A 262 20.82 5.62 5.55
CA ILE A 262 20.89 4.40 4.73
C ILE A 262 19.49 3.86 4.49
N ILE A 263 18.66 3.87 5.54
CA ILE A 263 17.25 3.52 5.49
C ILE A 263 16.38 4.73 5.83
N HIS A 264 15.11 4.64 5.48
CA HIS A 264 14.04 5.54 5.91
C HIS A 264 13.00 4.71 6.69
N SER A 265 12.43 5.27 7.75
CA SER A 265 11.29 4.67 8.44
C SER A 265 9.98 5.27 7.92
N TYR A 266 8.91 4.47 7.95
CA TYR A 266 7.56 4.90 7.63
C TYR A 266 6.74 4.86 8.92
N PRO A 267 6.58 6.00 9.62
CA PRO A 267 5.70 6.08 10.78
C PRO A 267 4.26 5.76 10.40
N VAL A 268 3.51 5.20 11.34
CA VAL A 268 2.06 5.05 11.19
C VAL A 268 1.42 6.39 10.91
N LEU A 269 0.62 6.49 9.85
CA LEU A 269 -0.08 7.72 9.52
C LEU A 269 -1.39 7.77 10.29
N LEU A 270 -1.64 8.87 11.00
CA LEU A 270 -2.82 9.08 11.82
C LEU A 270 -3.70 10.18 11.23
N GLU A 271 -5.01 9.97 11.22
CA GLU A 271 -5.98 10.99 10.88
C GLU A 271 -5.89 12.18 11.88
N SER A 272 -5.80 13.40 11.35
CA SER A 272 -5.42 14.59 12.13
C SER A 272 -6.40 15.02 13.21
N SER A 273 -7.66 14.61 13.11
CA SER A 273 -8.72 14.87 14.10
C SER A 273 -9.11 13.62 14.89
N GLY A 274 -8.45 12.48 14.65
CA GLY A 274 -8.77 11.18 15.25
C GLY A 274 -10.03 10.52 14.68
N GLY A 275 -10.48 10.92 13.49
CA GLY A 275 -11.61 10.31 12.80
C GLY A 275 -11.32 8.88 12.33
N LEU A 276 -12.35 8.10 12.09
CA LEU A 276 -12.25 6.80 11.45
C LEU A 276 -11.81 6.97 9.99
N VAL A 277 -11.02 6.02 9.50
CA VAL A 277 -10.54 6.00 8.12
C VAL A 277 -10.92 4.68 7.46
N ALA A 278 -11.49 4.76 6.26
CA ALA A 278 -11.59 3.64 5.33
C ALA A 278 -10.72 3.90 4.09
N GLN A 279 -10.15 2.83 3.57
CA GLN A 279 -9.37 2.75 2.33
C GLN A 279 -9.99 1.68 1.43
N ALA A 280 -9.96 1.92 0.12
CA ALA A 280 -10.16 0.90 -0.89
C ALA A 280 -9.12 1.13 -1.98
N GLU A 281 -8.51 0.07 -2.50
CA GLU A 281 -7.47 0.23 -3.50
C GLU A 281 -7.36 -0.91 -4.50
N HIS A 282 -6.99 -0.52 -5.72
CA HIS A 282 -6.66 -1.44 -6.77
C HIS A 282 -5.50 -0.95 -7.64
N THR A 283 -4.62 -1.88 -7.99
CA THR A 283 -3.71 -1.73 -9.14
C THR A 283 -4.46 -1.85 -10.47
N ILE A 284 -4.19 -0.91 -11.37
CA ILE A 284 -4.69 -0.90 -12.74
C ILE A 284 -3.54 -0.79 -13.76
N ILE A 285 -3.78 -1.35 -14.95
CA ILE A 285 -2.97 -1.12 -16.15
C ILE A 285 -3.83 -0.32 -17.13
N ILE A 286 -3.35 0.84 -17.58
CA ILE A 286 -4.06 1.63 -18.60
C ILE A 286 -3.96 0.92 -19.95
N THR A 287 -5.10 0.63 -20.56
CA THR A 287 -5.22 -0.01 -21.88
C THR A 287 -5.54 1.02 -22.95
N GLN A 288 -5.67 0.62 -24.22
CA GLN A 288 -5.93 1.54 -25.32
C GLN A 288 -7.24 2.34 -25.15
N ASP A 289 -8.29 1.69 -24.63
CA ASP A 289 -9.65 2.27 -24.56
C ASP A 289 -10.18 2.41 -23.11
N GLY A 290 -9.36 2.11 -22.10
CA GLY A 290 -9.78 2.04 -20.70
C GLY A 290 -8.65 1.67 -19.75
N CYS A 291 -8.97 0.84 -18.76
CA CYS A 291 -7.99 0.20 -17.88
C CYS A 291 -8.36 -1.25 -17.58
N GLU A 292 -7.36 -2.05 -17.20
CA GLU A 292 -7.50 -3.40 -16.67
C GLU A 292 -7.20 -3.36 -15.17
N VAL A 293 -8.11 -3.86 -14.34
CA VAL A 293 -7.89 -3.96 -12.88
C VAL A 293 -7.25 -5.31 -12.59
N THR A 294 -5.98 -5.32 -12.18
CA THR A 294 -5.21 -6.58 -12.01
C THR A 294 -5.54 -7.32 -10.70
N THR A 295 -6.16 -6.62 -9.75
CA THR A 295 -6.34 -7.07 -8.36
C THR A 295 -7.81 -7.30 -7.96
N LYS A 296 -8.75 -7.21 -8.91
CA LYS A 296 -10.19 -7.40 -8.70
C LYS A 296 -10.61 -8.86 -8.81
#